data_AF-L1JBZ9-F1
#
_entry.id   AF-L1JBZ9-F1
#
_cell.length_a   1.000
_cell.length_b   1.000
_cell.length_c   1.000
_cell.angle_alpha   90.00
_cell.angle_beta   90.00
_cell.angle_gamma   90.00
#
_symmetry.space_group_name_H-M   'P 1'
#
loop_
_entity.id
_entity.type
_entity.pdbx_description
1 polymer ?
#
loop_
_entity_poly.entity_id
_entity_poly.type
_entity_poly.pdbx_seq_one_letter_code
_entity_poly.pdbx_strand_id
1 'polypeptide(L)' 'VMASAAIVVLLAPHGLNAIFSALLASSIRQSRKERILIRSMKSLEVMGSITSICIDKNGLLTSGPKTLV' A
#
# COMPACT_ATOMS: atom_id res chain seq x y z
N VAL A 1 -1.99 39.69 -13.76
CA VAL A 1 -1.84 38.33 -14.33
C VAL A 1 -0.64 37.58 -13.74
N MET A 2 0.58 38.12 -13.75
CA MET A 2 1.74 37.40 -13.18
C MET A 2 1.64 37.09 -11.68
N ALA A 3 1.08 38.01 -10.88
CA ALA A 3 0.93 37.80 -9.43
C ALA A 3 -0.02 36.64 -9.07
N SER A 4 -1.09 36.41 -9.85
CA SER A 4 -2.02 35.30 -9.57
C SER A 4 -1.44 33.94 -9.94
N ALA A 5 -0.62 33.87 -10.99
CA ALA A 5 0.06 32.63 -11.39
C ALA A 5 1.08 32.17 -10.34
N ALA A 6 1.82 33.12 -9.73
CA ALA A 6 2.80 32.81 -8.69
C ALA A 6 2.15 32.20 -7.42
N ILE A 7 0.98 32.70 -7.02
CA ILE A 7 0.24 32.20 -5.86
C ILE A 7 -0.23 30.75 -6.08
N VAL A 8 -0.67 30.41 -7.30
CA VAL A 8 -1.12 29.05 -7.65
C VAL A 8 0.01 28.03 -7.55
N VAL A 9 1.22 28.37 -8.02
CA VAL A 9 2.40 27.48 -7.92
C VAL A 9 2.83 27.28 -6.47
N LEU A 10 2.74 28.31 -5.63
CA LEU A 10 3.11 28.23 -4.21
C LEU A 10 2.16 27.31 -3.42
N LEU A 11 0.87 27.33 -3.75
CA LEU A 11 -0.15 26.54 -3.07
C LEU A 11 -0.29 25.11 -3.63
N ALA A 12 0.20 24.87 -4.85
CA ALA A 12 0.12 23.56 -5.47
C ALA A 12 1.10 22.58 -4.79
N PRO A 13 0.61 21.44 -4.27
CA PRO A 13 1.45 20.50 -3.54
C PRO A 13 2.16 19.57 -4.53
N HIS A 14 3.04 20.15 -5.36
CA HIS A 14 3.74 19.45 -6.44
C HIS A 14 4.56 18.23 -5.97
N GLY A 15 5.01 18.24 -4.71
CA GLY A 15 5.79 17.15 -4.11
C GLY A 15 4.97 16.08 -3.39
N LEU A 16 3.64 16.24 -3.26
CA LEU A 16 2.84 15.35 -2.40
C LEU A 16 2.86 13.91 -2.89
N ASN A 17 2.77 13.70 -4.20
CA ASN A 17 2.83 12.37 -4.81
C ASN A 17 4.19 11.69 -4.58
N ALA A 18 5.27 12.46 -4.57
CA ALA A 18 6.62 11.95 -4.32
C ALA A 18 6.79 11.55 -2.84
N ILE A 19 6.29 12.37 -1.91
CA ILE A 19 6.30 12.08 -0.48
C ILE A 19 5.48 10.81 -0.19
N PHE A 20 4.27 10.71 -0.74
CA PHE A 20 3.43 9.52 -0.61
C PHE A 20 4.12 8.26 -1.13
N SER A 21 4.75 8.35 -2.31
CA SER A 21 5.49 7.23 -2.90
C SER A 21 6.69 6.80 -2.03
N ALA A 22 7.42 7.76 -1.47
CA ALA A 22 8.55 7.48 -0.57
C ALA A 22 8.09 6.80 0.73
N LEU A 23 6.97 7.25 1.30
CA LEU A 23 6.36 6.63 2.48
C LEU A 23 5.95 5.17 2.20
N LEU A 24 5.19 4.93 1.13
CA LEU A 24 4.78 3.58 0.72
C LEU A 24 6.00 2.68 0.44
N ALA A 25 7.03 3.21 -0.22
CA ALA A 25 8.27 2.48 -0.48
C ALA A 25 9.00 2.09 0.82
N SER A 26 8.99 2.97 1.83
CA SER A 26 9.55 2.66 3.16
C SER A 26 8.79 1.51 3.83
N SER A 27 7.45 1.56 3.82
CA SER A 27 6.60 0.50 4.36
C SER A 27 6.83 -0.85 3.64
N ILE A 28 6.97 -0.85 2.30
CA ILE A 28 7.28 -2.07 1.55
C ILE A 28 8.64 -2.67 1.99
N ARG A 29 9.66 -1.83 2.21
CA ARG A 29 10.97 -2.29 2.71
C ARG A 29 10.86 -2.92 4.09
N GLN A 30 9.98 -2.40 4.96
CA GLN A 30 9.72 -2.99 6.28
C GLN A 30 8.99 -4.33 6.16
N SER A 31 7.90 -4.41 5.38
CA SER A 31 7.13 -5.65 5.17
C SER A 31 7.98 -6.80 4.60
N ARG A 32 9.02 -6.48 3.80
CA ARG A 32 9.97 -7.48 3.31
C ARG A 32 10.75 -8.17 4.44
N LYS A 33 11.09 -7.44 5.52
CA LYS A 33 11.77 -8.01 6.69
C LYS A 33 10.88 -9.03 7.42
N GLU A 34 9.57 -8.87 7.32
CA GLU A 34 8.53 -9.75 7.88
C GLU A 34 8.12 -10.88 6.92
N ARG A 35 8.86 -11.08 5.83
CA ARG A 35 8.59 -12.07 4.77
C ARG A 35 7.26 -11.88 4.03
N ILE A 36 6.73 -10.65 4.02
CA ILE A 36 5.56 -10.27 3.22
C ILE A 36 6.04 -9.72 1.87
N LEU A 37 5.56 -10.32 0.77
CA LEU A 37 5.84 -9.85 -0.59
C LEU A 37 4.73 -8.92 -1.07
N ILE A 38 5.03 -7.62 -1.20
CA ILE A 38 4.14 -6.64 -1.81
C ILE A 38 4.56 -6.43 -3.27
N ARG A 39 3.71 -6.82 -4.21
CA ARG A 39 4.00 -6.76 -5.65
C ARG A 39 3.76 -5.38 -6.28
N SER A 40 2.96 -4.52 -5.63
CA SER A 40 2.68 -3.16 -6.10
C SER A 40 2.40 -2.20 -4.94
N MET A 41 2.77 -0.93 -5.09
CA MET A 41 2.47 0.12 -4.10
C MET A 41 0.95 0.30 -3.89
N LYS A 42 0.17 0.15 -4.97
CA LYS A 42 -1.30 0.22 -4.91
C LYS A 42 -1.91 -0.85 -4.00
N SER A 43 -1.32 -2.05 -3.96
CA SER A 43 -1.81 -3.11 -3.07
C SER A 43 -1.67 -2.72 -1.59
N LEU A 44 -0.60 -2.01 -1.22
CA LEU A 44 -0.39 -1.54 0.14
C LEU A 44 -1.37 -0.43 0.52
N GLU A 45 -1.64 0.49 -0.40
CA GLU A 45 -2.64 1.55 -0.22
C GLU A 45 -4.04 0.97 0.02
N VAL A 46 -4.46 0.01 -0.82
CA VAL A 46 -5.74 -0.70 -0.65
C VAL A 46 -5.79 -1.41 0.70
N MET A 47 -4.70 -2.09 1.09
CA MET A 47 -4.63 -2.78 2.38
C MET A 47 -4.78 -1.83 3.57
N GLY A 48 -4.33 -0.57 3.46
CA GLY A 48 -4.50 0.44 4.51
C GLY A 48 -5.93 0.95 4.70
N SER A 49 -6.82 0.70 3.73
CA SER A 49 -8.21 1.16 3.73
C SER A 49 -9.23 0.01 3.77
N ILE A 50 -8.76 -1.23 3.85
CA ILE A 50 -9.64 -2.41 3.77
C ILE A 50 -10.46 -2.55 5.05
N THR A 51 -11.77 -2.70 4.90
CA THR A 51 -12.71 -2.91 6.02
C THR A 51 -13.17 -4.36 6.14
N SER A 52 -12.99 -5.16 5.10
CA SER A 52 -13.43 -6.55 5.05
C SER A 52 -12.43 -7.40 4.27
N ILE A 53 -12.03 -8.54 4.84
CA ILE A 53 -11.09 -9.48 4.23
C ILE A 53 -11.85 -10.77 3.94
N CYS A 54 -11.97 -11.11 2.66
CA CYS A 54 -12.44 -12.42 2.24
C CYS A 54 -11.25 -13.39 2.27
N ILE A 55 -11.32 -14.38 3.15
CA ILE A 55 -10.26 -15.37 3.37
C ILE A 55 -10.76 -16.70 2.80
N ASP A 56 -9.98 -17.31 1.91
CA ASP A 56 -10.27 -18.68 1.46
C ASP A 56 -10.05 -19.68 2.61
N LYS A 57 -10.85 -20.73 2.65
CA LYS A 57 -10.80 -21.71 3.74
C LYS A 57 -9.62 -22.67 3.56
N ASN A 58 -9.52 -23.29 2.38
CA ASN A 58 -8.61 -24.41 2.16
C ASN A 58 -7.17 -23.91 1.93
N GLY A 59 -6.22 -24.38 2.74
CA GLY A 59 -4.81 -24.00 2.59
C GLY A 59 -4.46 -22.60 3.12
N LEU A 60 -5.44 -21.86 3.67
CA LEU A 60 -5.24 -20.58 4.32
C LEU A 60 -5.76 -20.59 5.77
N LEU A 61 -7.06 -20.84 6.02
CA LEU A 61 -7.56 -21.07 7.39
C LEU A 61 -7.20 -22.47 7.91
N THR A 62 -7.21 -23.46 7.01
CA THR A 62 -6.75 -24.80 7.34
C THR A 62 -5.37 -25.04 6.76
N SER A 63 -4.53 -25.79 7.48
CA SER A 63 -3.38 -26.46 6.90
C SER A 63 -3.81 -27.24 5.65
N GLY A 64 -2.89 -27.45 4.70
CA GLY A 64 -3.12 -28.16 3.44
C GLY A 64 -3.74 -29.56 3.58
N PRO A 65 -3.84 -30.35 2.50
CA PRO A 65 -4.73 -31.51 2.40
C PRO A 65 -4.76 -32.33 3.68
N LYS A 66 -5.96 -32.46 4.24
CA LYS A 66 -6.19 -33.21 5.47
C LYS A 66 -5.59 -34.60 5.29
N THR A 67 -4.53 -34.90 6.05
CA THR A 67 -4.13 -36.28 6.27
C THR A 67 -5.33 -36.97 6.90
N LEU A 68 -5.87 -37.99 6.23
CA LEU A 68 -6.89 -38.85 6.85
C LEU A 68 -6.21 -39.51 8.04
N VAL A 69 -6.55 -39.04 9.25
CA VAL A 69 -6.26 -39.74 10.50
C VAL A 69 -7.44 -40.66 10.78
#